data_AF-A0A0G1B752-F1
#
_entry.id   AF-A0A0G1B752-F1
#
_cell.length_a   1.000
_cell.length_b   1.000
_cell.length_c   1.000
_cell.angle_alpha   90.00
_cell.angle_beta   90.00
_cell.angle_gamma   90.00
#
_symmetry.space_group_name_H-M   'P 1'
#
loop_
_entity.id
_entity.type
_entity.pdbx_description
1 polymer ?
#
loop_
_entity_poly.entity_id
_entity_poly.type
_entity_poly.pdbx_seq_one_letter_code
_entity_poly.pdbx_strand_id
1 'polypeptide(L)'
;KALIAILGLSYIQPFEDGNKRTSRLLANAILLAYDRAPLSYRSVDENDYREAVLVFYELNSLMLFKKIFVSQCEFAAKNYAVK
;
A
#
# COMPACT_ATOMS: atom_id res chain seq x y z
N LYS A 1 -2.63 9.33 -5.08
CA LYS A 1 -1.89 8.66 -6.17
C LYS A 1 -1.37 7.29 -5.72
N ALA A 2 -0.43 7.22 -4.77
CA ALA A 2 0.14 5.95 -4.28
C ALA A 2 -0.89 4.91 -3.81
N LEU A 3 -1.91 5.31 -3.03
CA LEU A 3 -2.99 4.41 -2.57
C LEU A 3 -3.73 3.70 -3.72
N ILE A 4 -4.02 4.42 -4.81
CA ILE A 4 -4.69 3.83 -5.96
C ILE A 4 -3.72 2.98 -6.77
N ALA A 5 -2.44 3.35 -6.85
CA ALA A 5 -1.43 2.56 -7.56
C ALA A 5 -1.20 1.18 -6.92
N ILE A 6 -1.11 1.11 -5.59
CA ILE A 6 -0.93 -0.17 -4.89
C ILE A 6 -2.13 -1.09 -5.07
N LEU A 7 -3.36 -0.58 -4.96
CA LEU A 7 -4.57 -1.40 -5.11
C LEU A 7 -4.88 -1.71 -6.57
N GLY A 8 -4.78 -0.72 -7.45
CA GLY A 8 -5.08 -0.86 -8.88
C GLY A 8 -4.16 -1.86 -9.58
N LEU A 9 -2.83 -1.79 -9.35
CA LEU A 9 -1.92 -2.77 -9.94
C LEU A 9 -2.11 -4.16 -9.33
N SER A 10 -2.40 -4.24 -8.03
CA SER A 10 -2.69 -5.53 -7.39
C SER A 10 -3.98 -6.18 -7.91
N TYR A 11 -4.96 -5.36 -8.33
CA TYR A 11 -6.24 -5.80 -8.88
C TYR A 11 -6.15 -6.21 -10.35
N ILE A 12 -5.51 -5.40 -11.20
CA ILE A 12 -5.41 -5.68 -12.65
C ILE A 12 -4.52 -6.90 -12.93
N GLN A 13 -3.52 -7.14 -12.07
CA GLN A 13 -2.59 -8.27 -12.19
C GLN A 13 -1.97 -8.45 -13.59
N PRO A 14 -1.27 -7.43 -14.14
CA PRO A 14 -0.75 -7.50 -15.50
C PRO A 14 0.44 -8.45 -15.68
N PHE A 15 1.05 -8.94 -14.61
CA PHE A 15 2.20 -9.84 -14.64
C PHE A 15 1.81 -11.25 -14.23
N GLU A 16 2.53 -12.27 -14.73
CA GLU A 16 2.32 -13.67 -14.36
C GLU A 16 2.56 -13.93 -12.86
N ASP A 17 3.58 -13.29 -12.28
CA ASP A 17 3.83 -13.25 -10.84
C ASP A 17 4.37 -11.85 -10.45
N GLY A 18 4.34 -11.54 -9.16
CA GLY A 18 5.00 -10.38 -8.59
C GLY A 18 4.10 -9.15 -8.47
N ASN A 19 2.85 -9.19 -8.94
CA ASN A 19 1.92 -8.05 -8.93
C ASN A 19 1.88 -7.30 -7.59
N LYS A 20 1.76 -8.02 -6.46
CA LYS A 20 1.74 -7.43 -5.11
C LYS A 20 3.07 -6.77 -4.69
N ARG A 21 4.20 -7.31 -5.17
CA ARG A 21 5.54 -6.74 -4.92
C ARG A 21 5.74 -5.48 -5.76
N THR A 22 5.40 -5.56 -7.05
CA THR A 22 5.47 -4.44 -7.99
C THR A 22 4.54 -3.30 -7.58
N SER A 23 3.36 -3.59 -7.06
CA SER A 23 2.39 -2.56 -6.66
C SER A 23 2.85 -1.75 -5.46
N ARG A 24 3.45 -2.41 -4.46
CA ARG A 24 4.11 -1.75 -3.32
C ARG A 24 5.31 -0.91 -3.78
N LEU A 25 6.14 -1.46 -4.68
CA LEU A 25 7.28 -0.74 -5.23
C LEU A 25 6.83 0.52 -5.97
N LEU A 26 5.84 0.42 -6.85
CA LEU A 26 5.27 1.55 -7.58
C LEU A 26 4.68 2.61 -6.66
N ALA A 27 3.94 2.20 -5.63
CA ALA A 27 3.39 3.13 -4.65
C ALA A 27 4.49 3.88 -3.90
N ASN A 28 5.57 3.20 -3.49
CA ASN A 28 6.72 3.84 -2.87
C ASN A 28 7.49 4.73 -3.83
N ALA A 29 7.66 4.34 -5.10
CA ALA A 29 8.26 5.21 -6.12
C ALA A 29 7.46 6.50 -6.31
N ILE A 30 6.12 6.42 -6.33
CA ILE A 30 5.24 7.60 -6.38
C ILE A 30 5.40 8.45 -5.12
N LEU A 31 5.53 7.87 -3.93
CA LEU A 31 5.74 8.65 -2.70
C LEU A 31 7.08 9.39 -2.72
N LEU A 32 8.15 8.68 -3.08
CA LEU A 32 9.49 9.25 -3.18
C LEU A 32 9.58 10.36 -4.22
N ALA A 33 8.90 10.22 -5.37
CA ALA A 33 8.83 11.26 -6.39
C ALA A 33 8.13 12.56 -5.93
N TYR A 34 7.44 12.53 -4.78
CA TYR A 34 6.77 13.68 -4.16
C TYR A 34 7.36 14.00 -2.78
N ASP A 35 8.62 13.63 -2.53
CA ASP A 35 9.34 13.87 -1.28
C ASP A 35 8.55 13.39 -0.05
N ARG A 36 7.97 12.19 -0.16
CA ARG A 36 7.30 11.49 0.94
C ARG A 36 8.07 10.24 1.30
N ALA A 37 8.05 9.92 2.60
CA ALA A 37 8.66 8.71 3.10
C ALA A 37 8.05 7.45 2.45
N PRO A 38 8.88 6.44 2.11
CA PRO A 38 8.37 5.17 1.61
C PRO A 38 7.63 4.43 2.74
N LEU A 39 6.65 3.61 2.38
CA LEU A 39 5.89 2.82 3.34
C LEU A 39 6.43 1.40 3.42
N SER A 40 6.46 0.88 4.64
CA SER A 40 6.63 -0.53 4.95
C SER A 40 5.29 -1.10 5.39
N TYR A 41 4.98 -2.32 4.98
CA TYR A 41 3.79 -3.05 5.45
C TYR A 41 4.17 -4.23 6.35
N ARG A 42 5.42 -4.33 6.81
CA ARG A 42 5.91 -5.46 7.61
C ARG A 42 5.29 -5.54 9.00
N SER A 43 4.85 -4.41 9.55
CA SER A 43 4.20 -4.30 10.86
C SER A 43 2.68 -4.48 10.78
N VAL A 44 2.11 -4.65 9.58
CA VAL A 44 0.69 -4.90 9.38
C VAL A 44 0.44 -6.39 9.49
N ASP A 45 -0.61 -6.78 10.22
CA ASP A 45 -1.03 -8.17 10.27
C ASP A 45 -1.37 -8.68 8.87
N GLU A 46 -0.92 -9.89 8.56
CA GLU A 46 -1.05 -10.42 7.22
C GLU A 46 -2.52 -10.71 6.86
N ASN A 47 -3.35 -11.09 7.84
CA ASN A 47 -4.77 -11.32 7.63
C ASN A 47 -5.50 -10.00 7.37
N ASP A 48 -5.22 -8.96 8.16
CA ASP A 48 -5.78 -7.62 7.95
C ASP A 48 -5.45 -7.08 6.56
N TYR A 49 -4.20 -7.26 6.12
CA TYR A 49 -3.78 -6.83 4.79
C TYR A 49 -4.52 -7.61 3.70
N ARG A 50 -4.61 -8.94 3.82
CA ARG A 50 -5.31 -9.79 2.85
C ARG A 50 -6.81 -9.46 2.80
N GLU A 51 -7.45 -9.30 3.95
CA GLU A 51 -8.87 -8.92 4.04
C GLU A 51 -9.12 -7.57 3.40
N ALA A 52 -8.30 -6.56 3.70
CA ALA A 52 -8.42 -5.23 3.10
C ALA A 52 -8.32 -5.24 1.57
N VAL A 53 -7.44 -6.08 1.03
CA VAL A 53 -7.30 -6.29 -0.42
C VAL A 53 -8.52 -7.02 -0.99
N LEU A 54 -9.01 -8.07 -0.33
CA LEU A 54 -10.21 -8.80 -0.75
C LEU A 54 -11.46 -7.91 -0.76
N VAL A 55 -11.65 -7.10 0.28
CA VAL A 55 -12.75 -6.13 0.34
C VAL A 55 -12.68 -5.15 -0.84
N PHE A 56 -11.49 -4.73 -1.24
CA PHE A 56 -11.35 -3.93 -2.45
C PHE A 56 -11.70 -4.72 -3.71
N TYR A 57 -11.29 -5.99 -3.82
CA TYR A 57 -11.51 -6.79 -5.03
C TYR A 57 -12.98 -7.14 -5.25
N GLU A 58 -13.69 -7.47 -4.17
CA GLU A 58 -15.08 -7.95 -4.24
C GLU A 58 -16.10 -6.80 -4.16
N LEU A 59 -15.83 -5.79 -3.33
CA LEU A 59 -16.79 -4.72 -3.02
C LEU A 59 -16.37 -3.36 -3.59
N ASN A 60 -15.22 -3.28 -4.26
CA ASN A 60 -14.63 -2.02 -4.75
C ASN A 60 -14.49 -0.95 -3.66
N SER A 61 -14.36 -1.37 -2.40
CA SER A 61 -14.28 -0.48 -1.25
C SER A 61 -12.84 -0.26 -0.83
N LEU A 62 -12.39 0.99 -0.89
CA LEU A 62 -11.05 1.40 -0.47
C LEU A 62 -10.92 1.56 1.05
N MET A 63 -12.01 1.44 1.81
CA MET A 63 -12.06 1.92 3.19
C MET A 63 -11.09 1.20 4.12
N LEU A 64 -11.05 -0.13 4.08
CA LEU A 64 -10.21 -0.92 4.98
C LEU A 64 -8.72 -0.72 4.65
N PHE A 65 -8.38 -0.80 3.36
CA PHE A 65 -6.99 -0.60 2.94
C PHE A 65 -6.51 0.84 3.14
N LYS A 66 -7.39 1.85 3.02
CA LYS A 66 -7.05 3.24 3.33
C LYS A 66 -6.65 3.41 4.79
N LYS A 67 -7.29 2.71 5.73
CA LYS A 67 -6.90 2.73 7.16
C LYS A 67 -5.49 2.19 7.34
N ILE A 68 -5.18 1.05 6.71
CA ILE A 68 -3.82 0.47 6.71
C ILE A 68 -2.82 1.45 6.09
N PHE A 69 -3.15 2.04 4.94
CA PHE A 69 -2.26 2.98 4.26
C PHE A 69 -1.93 4.19 5.13
N VAL A 70 -2.92 4.79 5.79
CA VAL A 70 -2.72 5.93 6.70
C VAL A 70 -1.91 5.52 7.92
N SER A 71 -2.18 4.37 8.55
CA SER A 71 -1.40 3.91 9.70
C SER A 71 0.07 3.68 9.35
N GLN A 72 0.37 3.21 8.14
CA GLN A 72 1.76 3.08 7.67
C GLN A 72 2.40 4.43 7.37
N CYS A 73 1.66 5.42 6.87
CA CYS A 73 2.16 6.80 6.77
C CYS A 73 2.53 7.36 8.15
N GLU A 74 1.70 7.16 9.17
CA GLU A 74 1.99 7.58 10.54
C GLU A 74 3.19 6.85 11.13
N PHE A 75 3.29 5.54 10.89
CA PHE A 75 4.45 4.74 11.28
C PHE A 75 5.73 5.29 10.63
N ALA A 76 5.72 5.52 9.32
CA ALA A 76 6.86 6.08 8.59
C ALA A 76 7.23 7.47 9.12
N ALA A 77 6.25 8.34 9.36
CA ALA A 77 6.49 9.66 9.95
C ALA A 77 7.14 9.57 11.34
N LYS A 78 6.72 8.63 12.19
CA LYS A 78 7.29 8.47 13.54
C LYS A 78 8.70 7.87 13.53
N ASN A 79 8.99 6.94 12.61
CA ASN A 79 10.23 6.15 12.64
C ASN A 79 11.31 6.67 11.68
N TYR A 80 10.92 7.36 10.61
CA TYR A 80 11.86 7.87 9.61
C TYR A 80 12.08 9.38 9.71
N ALA A 81 11.22 10.13 10.42
CA ALA A 81 11.51 11.51 10.80
C ALA A 81 12.51 11.55 11.97
N VAL A 82 13.69 10.99 11.74
CA VAL A 82 14.87 11.28 12.55
C VAL A 82 15.65 12.32 11.77
N LYS A 83 15.72 13.53 12.34
CA LYS A 83 16.67 14.57 11.92
C LYS A 83 18.09 14.15 12.28
#